data_AF-A0A803QTV6-F1
#
_entry.id   AF-A0A803QTV6-F1
#
_cell.length_a   1.000
_cell.length_b   1.000
_cell.length_c   1.000
_cell.angle_alpha   90.00
_cell.angle_beta   90.00
_cell.angle_gamma   90.00
#
_symmetry.space_group_name_H-M   'P 1'
#
loop_
_entity.id
_entity.type
_entity.pdbx_description
1 polymer ?
#
loop_
_entity_poly.entity_id
_entity_poly.type
_entity_poly.pdbx_seq_one_letter_code
_entity_poly.pdbx_strand_id
1 'polypeptide(L)'
;MEDLPPSLVTDILSRLNDSADLVRCRLVSKTLNEMSYEVRSLNHLCTLSSYLKSRSRDATSPQVMTFKIAFKDLVRRLSKLESVSIAVEKSLGRRSYDEVEDDDDDLYLTEPSFINDWLPEIGGRLKSISITDFWSQSSWRRSEALTLISLFCEFL
;
A
#
# COMPACT_ATOMS: atom_id res chain seq x y z
N MET A 1 14.02 -5.40 22.07
CA MET A 1 12.64 -5.03 21.71
C MET A 1 11.62 -5.74 22.58
N GLU A 2 11.93 -6.93 23.11
CA GLU A 2 11.09 -7.60 24.12
C GLU A 2 11.01 -6.82 25.45
N ASP A 3 12.01 -5.99 25.75
CA ASP A 3 12.01 -5.11 26.93
C ASP A 3 11.33 -3.75 26.71
N LEU A 4 10.82 -3.48 25.50
CA LEU A 4 10.13 -2.22 25.22
C LEU A 4 8.64 -2.31 25.59
N PRO A 5 8.03 -1.23 26.09
CA PRO A 5 6.59 -1.16 26.25
C PRO A 5 5.85 -1.45 24.93
N PRO A 6 4.76 -2.24 24.93
CA PRO A 6 4.04 -2.61 23.70
C PRO A 6 3.63 -1.42 22.83
N SER A 7 3.19 -0.32 23.45
CA SER A 7 2.83 0.91 22.75
C SER A 7 3.98 1.49 21.92
N LEU A 8 5.20 1.45 22.47
CA LEU A 8 6.38 1.96 21.77
C LEU A 8 6.77 1.05 20.59
N VAL A 9 6.59 -0.27 20.73
CA VAL A 9 6.81 -1.21 19.62
C VAL A 9 5.84 -0.91 18.47
N THR A 10 4.55 -0.74 18.76
CA THR A 10 3.56 -0.36 17.74
C THR A 10 3.88 0.97 17.07
N ASP A 11 4.34 1.96 17.84
CA ASP A 11 4.72 3.27 17.30
C ASP A 11 5.93 3.15 16.36
N ILE A 12 6.91 2.30 16.68
CA ILE A 12 8.04 2.00 15.80
C ILE A 12 7.55 1.31 14.51
N LEU A 13 6.73 0.27 14.64
CA LEU A 13 6.20 -0.47 13.49
C LEU A 13 5.32 0.40 12.58
N SER A 14 4.58 1.35 13.15
CA SER A 14 3.75 2.31 12.41
C SER A 14 4.59 3.33 11.62
N ARG A 15 5.90 3.42 11.87
CA ARG A 15 6.82 4.34 11.18
C ARG A 15 7.67 3.66 10.11
N LEU A 16 7.44 2.37 9.84
CA LEU A 16 8.14 1.68 8.76
C LEU A 16 7.78 2.32 7.41
N ASN A 17 8.79 2.52 6.57
CA ASN A 17 8.64 3.16 5.27
C ASN A 17 7.95 2.26 4.23
N ASP A 18 8.03 0.94 4.42
CA ASP A 18 7.36 -0.03 3.57
C ASP A 18 6.76 -1.15 4.42
N SER A 19 5.50 -1.44 4.15
CA SER A 19 4.73 -2.58 4.63
C SER A 19 5.42 -3.93 4.40
N ALA A 20 6.30 -4.06 3.40
CA ALA A 20 7.10 -5.26 3.24
C ALA A 20 7.97 -5.53 4.48
N ASP A 21 8.51 -4.48 5.11
CA ASP A 21 9.25 -4.59 6.35
C ASP A 21 8.33 -4.94 7.53
N LEU A 22 7.11 -4.39 7.56
CA LEU A 22 6.10 -4.76 8.55
C LEU A 22 5.77 -6.26 8.48
N VAL A 23 5.60 -6.79 7.26
CA VAL A 23 5.37 -8.23 7.04
C VAL A 23 6.58 -9.06 7.46
N ARG A 24 7.80 -8.61 7.17
CA ARG A 24 9.03 -9.31 7.62
C ARG A 24 9.13 -9.34 9.14
N CYS A 25 8.75 -8.27 9.84
CA CYS A 25 8.72 -8.25 11.31
C CYS A 25 7.86 -9.37 11.90
N ARG A 26 6.76 -9.77 11.25
CA ARG A 26 5.91 -10.89 11.69
C ARG A 26 6.65 -12.21 11.80
N LEU A 27 7.72 -12.38 11.02
CA LEU A 27 8.50 -13.62 10.98
C LEU A 27 9.60 -13.66 12.04
N VAL A 28 9.88 -12.53 12.70
CA VAL A 28 11.00 -12.41 13.64
C VAL A 28 10.64 -12.92 15.03
N SER A 29 9.46 -12.57 15.56
CA SER A 29 8.99 -13.03 16.87
C SER A 29 7.47 -13.00 16.99
N LYS A 30 6.94 -13.72 17.98
CA LYS A 30 5.49 -13.72 18.30
C LYS A 30 4.99 -12.33 18.68
N THR A 31 5.74 -11.63 19.53
CA THR A 31 5.42 -10.25 19.93
C THR A 31 5.33 -9.33 18.72
N LEU A 32 6.31 -9.38 17.81
CA LEU A 32 6.26 -8.56 16.60
C LEU A 32 5.10 -8.92 15.68
N ASN A 33 4.79 -10.22 15.54
CA ASN A 33 3.64 -10.66 14.78
C ASN A 33 2.35 -10.04 15.32
N GLU A 34 2.09 -10.17 16.61
CA GLU A 34 0.90 -9.62 17.28
C GLU A 34 0.84 -8.10 17.15
N MET A 35 1.91 -7.39 17.52
CA MET A 35 1.94 -5.92 17.48
C MET A 35 1.88 -5.36 16.04
N SER A 36 2.25 -6.13 15.02
CA SER A 36 2.17 -5.69 13.63
C SER A 36 0.72 -5.46 13.14
N TYR A 37 -0.26 -6.08 13.78
CA TYR A 37 -1.69 -5.88 13.45
C TYR A 37 -2.29 -4.64 14.12
N GLU A 38 -1.58 -4.09 15.10
CA GLU A 38 -2.03 -2.98 15.94
C GLU A 38 -1.54 -1.61 15.44
N VAL A 39 -0.82 -1.58 14.31
CA VAL A 39 -0.25 -0.35 13.75
C VAL A 39 -1.33 0.63 13.33
N ARG A 40 -1.03 1.92 13.47
CA ARG A 40 -1.95 3.02 13.12
C ARG A 40 -1.63 3.67 11.79
N SER A 41 -0.45 3.40 11.24
CA SER A 41 -0.03 3.93 9.96
C SER A 41 0.56 2.83 9.09
N LEU A 42 0.19 2.82 7.82
CA LEU A 42 0.68 1.90 6.80
C LEU A 42 1.28 2.70 5.64
N ASN A 43 2.53 2.41 5.31
CA ASN A 43 3.17 2.89 4.09
C ASN A 43 3.37 1.69 3.14
N HIS A 44 2.83 1.74 1.94
CA HIS A 44 2.99 0.70 0.93
C HIS A 44 3.65 1.30 -0.31
N LEU A 45 4.92 0.95 -0.52
CA LEU A 45 5.77 1.58 -1.54
C LEU A 45 6.14 0.56 -2.62
N CYS A 46 5.74 0.83 -3.87
CA CYS A 46 6.23 0.07 -5.01
C CYS A 46 7.62 0.59 -5.39
N THR A 47 8.67 -0.14 -4.99
CA THR A 47 10.04 0.14 -5.42
C THR A 47 10.30 -0.42 -6.82
N LEU A 48 11.28 0.16 -7.53
CA LEU A 48 11.73 -0.40 -8.80
C LEU A 48 12.13 -1.88 -8.66
N SER A 49 12.77 -2.24 -7.55
CA SER A 49 13.18 -3.63 -7.30
C SER A 49 11.99 -4.57 -7.13
N SER A 50 10.93 -4.12 -6.46
CA SER A 50 9.70 -4.87 -6.25
C SER A 50 8.95 -5.04 -7.56
N TYR A 51 8.85 -3.95 -8.35
CA TYR A 51 8.24 -3.94 -9.67
C TYR A 51 8.96 -4.90 -10.65
N LEU A 52 10.29 -4.84 -10.73
CA LEU A 52 11.03 -5.75 -11.60
C LEU A 52 10.89 -7.21 -11.14
N LYS A 53 10.87 -7.48 -9.83
CA LYS A 53 10.68 -8.84 -9.29
C LYS A 53 9.29 -9.41 -9.55
N SER A 54 8.23 -8.60 -9.53
CA SER A 54 6.89 -9.06 -9.88
C SER A 54 6.80 -9.41 -11.37
N ARG A 55 7.58 -8.73 -12.22
CA ARG A 55 7.63 -8.94 -13.67
C ARG A 55 8.64 -9.98 -14.15
N SER A 56 9.67 -10.31 -13.36
CA SER A 56 10.75 -11.22 -13.77
C SER A 56 10.46 -12.71 -13.52
N ARG A 57 9.23 -13.13 -13.21
CA ARG A 57 8.91 -14.53 -12.86
C ARG A 57 8.12 -15.23 -13.95
N ASP A 58 8.57 -16.45 -14.29
CA ASP A 58 7.98 -17.32 -15.32
C ASP A 58 6.47 -17.49 -15.15
N ALA A 59 5.76 -17.52 -16.29
CA ALA A 59 4.32 -17.63 -16.47
C ALA A 59 3.65 -18.91 -15.86
N THR A 60 4.37 -19.66 -15.02
CA THR A 60 3.96 -20.95 -14.45
C THR A 60 3.48 -20.84 -12.99
N SER A 61 3.56 -19.68 -12.33
CA SER A 61 3.03 -19.49 -10.97
C SER A 61 1.60 -18.90 -10.99
N PRO A 62 0.55 -19.56 -10.47
CA PRO A 62 -0.84 -19.23 -10.80
C PRO A 62 -1.44 -17.97 -10.15
N GLN A 63 -0.70 -17.24 -9.31
CA GLN A 63 -1.18 -15.98 -8.74
C GLN A 63 0.00 -15.03 -8.51
N VAL A 64 0.30 -14.17 -9.50
CA VAL A 64 1.05 -12.95 -9.21
C VAL A 64 0.15 -12.11 -8.31
N MET A 65 0.50 -11.99 -7.03
CA MET A 65 -0.18 -11.04 -6.14
C MET A 65 0.20 -9.65 -6.62
N THR A 66 -0.73 -8.97 -7.27
CA THR A 66 -0.52 -7.62 -7.77
C THR A 66 -0.32 -6.65 -6.61
N PHE A 67 0.32 -5.51 -6.86
CA PHE A 67 0.58 -4.49 -5.84
C PHE A 67 -0.73 -4.06 -5.15
N LYS A 68 -1.79 -3.84 -5.94
CA LYS A 68 -3.14 -3.57 -5.42
C LYS A 68 -3.67 -4.66 -4.51
N ILE A 69 -3.49 -5.94 -4.87
CA ILE A 69 -3.98 -7.07 -4.05
C ILE A 69 -3.23 -7.13 -2.71
N ALA A 70 -1.91 -7.02 -2.74
CA ALA A 70 -1.08 -7.02 -1.54
C ALA A 70 -1.47 -5.90 -0.57
N PHE A 71 -1.68 -4.70 -1.10
CA PHE A 71 -2.17 -3.56 -0.33
C PHE A 71 -3.54 -3.82 0.32
N LYS A 72 -4.51 -4.32 -0.45
CA LYS A 72 -5.87 -4.61 0.05
C LYS A 72 -5.87 -5.64 1.16
N ASP A 73 -5.11 -6.72 1.01
CA ASP A 73 -4.98 -7.75 2.05
C ASP A 73 -4.39 -7.18 3.34
N LEU A 74 -3.38 -6.29 3.22
CA LEU A 74 -2.81 -5.62 4.38
C LEU A 74 -3.81 -4.70 5.07
N VAL A 75 -4.50 -3.83 4.33
CA VAL A 75 -5.50 -2.91 4.88
C VAL A 75 -6.59 -3.67 5.66
N ARG A 76 -7.11 -4.76 5.09
CA ARG A 76 -8.14 -5.61 5.72
C ARG A 76 -7.73 -6.22 7.04
N ARG A 77 -6.43 -6.53 7.20
CA ARG A 77 -5.89 -7.14 8.42
C ARG A 77 -5.62 -6.12 9.52
N LEU A 78 -5.55 -4.83 9.21
CA LEU A 78 -5.16 -3.79 10.14
C LEU A 78 -6.38 -2.98 10.59
N SER A 79 -6.97 -3.37 11.72
CA SER A 79 -8.21 -2.78 12.22
C SER A 79 -8.05 -1.35 12.76
N LYS A 80 -6.84 -0.98 13.19
CA LYS A 80 -6.52 0.29 13.86
C LYS A 80 -5.89 1.34 12.95
N LEU A 81 -5.95 1.18 11.63
CA LEU A 81 -5.39 2.15 10.70
C LEU A 81 -6.11 3.50 10.81
N GLU A 82 -5.29 4.53 10.99
CA GLU A 82 -5.66 5.94 10.98
C GLU A 82 -4.91 6.71 9.88
N SER A 83 -3.83 6.16 9.34
CA SER A 83 -3.03 6.78 8.29
C SER A 83 -2.62 5.77 7.24
N VAL A 84 -2.76 6.13 5.97
CA VAL A 84 -2.39 5.29 4.83
C VAL A 84 -1.61 6.11 3.83
N SER A 85 -0.47 5.56 3.40
CA SER A 85 0.29 6.03 2.26
C SER A 85 0.48 4.88 1.29
N ILE A 86 0.02 5.04 0.06
CA ILE A 86 0.29 4.12 -1.03
C ILE A 86 0.98 4.90 -2.16
N ALA A 87 2.16 4.44 -2.56
CA ALA A 87 3.01 5.21 -3.44
C ALA A 87 3.81 4.35 -4.40
N VAL A 88 4.11 4.92 -5.56
CA VAL A 88 5.09 4.40 -6.52
C VAL A 88 6.37 5.21 -6.40
N GLU A 89 7.52 4.53 -6.35
CA GLU A 89 8.82 5.17 -6.23
C GLU A 89 9.10 6.10 -7.42
N LYS A 90 9.58 7.32 -7.15
CA LYS A 90 9.85 8.34 -8.20
C LYS A 90 10.82 7.87 -9.27
N SER A 91 11.70 6.91 -8.97
CA SER A 91 12.65 6.33 -9.92
C SER A 91 11.95 5.56 -11.03
N LEU A 92 10.77 4.98 -10.79
CA LEU A 92 9.92 4.35 -11.81
C LEU A 92 9.38 5.39 -12.80
N GLY A 93 8.96 6.57 -12.32
CA GLY A 93 8.42 7.65 -13.16
C GLY A 93 9.43 8.34 -14.08
N ARG A 94 10.73 8.03 -13.95
CA ARG A 94 11.78 8.54 -14.86
C ARG A 94 12.08 7.63 -16.05
N ARG A 95 11.54 6.41 -16.07
CA ARG A 95 11.67 5.50 -17.21
C ARG A 95 10.67 5.88 -18.30
N SER A 96 11.07 5.69 -19.56
CA SER A 96 10.21 5.98 -20.71
C SER A 96 8.98 5.06 -20.69
N TYR A 97 7.89 5.54 -21.28
CA TYR A 97 6.65 4.77 -21.47
C TYR A 97 6.95 3.40 -22.12
N ASP A 98 7.83 3.36 -23.11
CA ASP A 98 8.23 2.14 -23.83
C ASP A 98 9.02 1.12 -22.99
N GLU A 99 9.66 1.54 -21.89
CA GLU A 99 10.36 0.63 -20.95
C GLU A 99 9.44 0.02 -19.90
N VAL A 100 8.21 0.56 -19.78
CA VAL A 100 7.22 0.19 -18.78
C VAL A 100 5.84 -0.05 -19.43
N GLU A 101 5.81 -0.25 -20.75
CA GLU A 101 4.59 -0.64 -21.48
C GLU A 101 4.12 -1.97 -20.92
N ASP A 102 3.01 -1.89 -20.22
CA ASP A 102 2.33 -3.02 -19.63
C ASP A 102 0.84 -2.72 -19.72
N ASP A 103 0.11 -3.66 -20.29
CA ASP A 103 -1.35 -3.60 -20.38
C ASP A 103 -2.01 -3.73 -18.99
N ASP A 104 -1.25 -4.10 -17.94
CA ASP A 104 -1.72 -4.18 -16.57
C ASP A 104 -1.79 -2.80 -15.87
N ASP A 105 -2.99 -2.44 -15.42
CA ASP A 105 -3.28 -1.23 -14.65
C ASP A 105 -2.92 -1.32 -13.15
N ASP A 106 -1.95 -2.16 -12.78
CA ASP A 106 -1.65 -2.46 -11.37
C ASP A 106 -1.11 -1.24 -10.58
N LEU A 107 -0.51 -0.26 -11.26
CA LEU A 107 0.03 0.96 -10.64
C LEU A 107 -0.83 2.20 -10.88
N TYR A 108 -2.04 2.04 -11.42
CA TYR A 108 -3.07 3.08 -11.43
C TYR A 108 -3.81 3.09 -10.08
N LEU A 109 -3.20 3.70 -9.07
CA LEU A 109 -3.65 3.70 -7.68
C LEU A 109 -4.82 4.64 -7.42
N THR A 110 -5.10 5.59 -8.31
CA THR A 110 -6.32 6.42 -8.24
C THR A 110 -7.49 5.89 -9.06
N GLU A 111 -7.42 4.63 -9.51
CA GLU A 111 -8.52 3.94 -10.16
C GLU A 111 -9.75 3.86 -9.23
N PRO A 112 -10.95 4.25 -9.69
CA PRO A 112 -12.16 4.25 -8.85
C PRO A 112 -12.53 2.89 -8.26
N SER A 113 -12.39 1.80 -9.03
CA SER A 113 -12.66 0.44 -8.57
C SER A 113 -11.71 0.04 -7.43
N PHE A 114 -10.42 0.30 -7.61
CA PHE A 114 -9.41 0.03 -6.59
C PHE A 114 -9.66 0.82 -5.31
N ILE A 115 -9.97 2.11 -5.39
CA ILE A 115 -10.28 2.91 -4.19
C ILE A 115 -11.54 2.39 -3.47
N ASN A 116 -12.59 2.09 -4.22
CA ASN A 116 -13.84 1.54 -3.65
C ASN A 116 -13.65 0.19 -2.96
N ASP A 117 -12.63 -0.58 -3.33
CA ASP A 117 -12.39 -1.91 -2.74
C ASP A 117 -11.86 -1.87 -1.29
N TRP A 118 -11.22 -0.77 -0.86
CA TRP A 118 -10.58 -0.70 0.47
C TRP A 118 -10.97 0.53 1.28
N LEU A 119 -11.24 1.67 0.63
CA LEU A 119 -11.48 2.92 1.33
C LEU A 119 -12.74 2.88 2.20
N PRO A 120 -13.88 2.29 1.78
CA PRO A 120 -15.06 2.19 2.64
C PRO A 120 -14.82 1.43 3.95
N GLU A 121 -13.87 0.49 3.98
CA GLU A 121 -13.59 -0.34 5.16
C GLU A 121 -12.88 0.44 6.29
N ILE A 122 -12.12 1.47 5.91
CA ILE A 122 -11.25 2.22 6.86
C ILE A 122 -11.47 3.73 6.86
N GLY A 123 -12.18 4.29 5.87
CA GLY A 123 -12.30 5.73 5.64
C GLY A 123 -12.81 6.51 6.84
N GLY A 124 -13.81 5.98 7.57
CA GLY A 124 -14.34 6.63 8.78
C GLY A 124 -13.35 6.71 9.95
N ARG A 125 -12.19 6.04 9.87
CA ARG A 125 -11.11 6.10 10.88
C ARG A 125 -9.88 6.85 10.41
N LEU A 126 -9.78 7.12 9.11
CA LEU A 126 -8.61 7.78 8.53
C LEU A 126 -8.53 9.24 8.96
N LYS A 127 -7.32 9.64 9.37
CA LYS A 127 -6.88 11.01 9.67
C LYS A 127 -5.93 11.55 8.60
N SER A 128 -5.33 10.66 7.82
CA SER A 128 -4.39 11.00 6.75
C SER A 128 -4.45 9.96 5.64
N ILE A 129 -4.49 10.42 4.40
CA ILE A 129 -4.37 9.59 3.20
C ILE A 129 -3.39 10.24 2.23
N SER A 130 -2.48 9.43 1.68
CA SER A 130 -1.54 9.84 0.63
C SER A 130 -1.55 8.80 -0.47
N ILE A 131 -1.81 9.24 -1.70
CA ILE A 131 -1.78 8.39 -2.90
C ILE A 131 -0.81 9.02 -3.88
N THR A 132 0.24 8.30 -4.27
CA THR A 132 1.20 8.74 -5.30
C THR A 132 1.19 7.75 -6.45
N ASP A 133 0.48 8.13 -7.51
CA ASP A 133 0.29 7.32 -8.71
C ASP A 133 1.57 7.11 -9.54
N PHE A 134 1.52 6.08 -10.39
CA PHE A 134 2.44 5.97 -11.50
C PHE A 134 1.95 6.82 -12.68
N TRP A 135 2.70 7.88 -13.00
CA TRP A 135 2.33 8.85 -14.04
C TRP A 135 2.00 8.21 -15.39
N SER A 136 2.80 7.22 -15.82
CA SER A 136 2.62 6.58 -17.13
C SER A 136 1.27 5.88 -17.27
N GLN A 137 0.70 5.36 -16.18
CA GLN A 137 -0.62 4.71 -16.19
C GLN A 137 -1.77 5.66 -15.86
N SER A 138 -1.53 6.72 -15.10
CA SER A 138 -2.58 7.61 -14.57
C SER A 138 -2.82 8.88 -15.38
N SER A 139 -1.81 9.40 -16.08
CA SER A 139 -1.81 10.77 -16.63
C SER A 139 -2.94 11.11 -17.61
N TRP A 140 -3.45 10.12 -18.35
CA TRP A 140 -4.52 10.32 -19.35
C TRP A 140 -5.90 9.86 -18.85
N ARG A 141 -5.99 9.39 -17.61
CA ARG A 141 -7.20 8.78 -17.06
C ARG A 141 -7.90 9.76 -16.13
N ARG A 142 -9.22 9.80 -16.25
CA ARG A 142 -10.04 10.56 -15.30
C ARG A 142 -10.06 9.82 -13.96
N SER A 143 -9.63 10.51 -12.91
CA SER A 143 -9.72 10.02 -11.54
C SER A 143 -10.98 10.54 -10.85
N GLU A 144 -11.63 9.68 -10.07
CA GLU A 144 -12.69 10.03 -9.13
C GLU A 144 -12.24 9.92 -7.67
N ALA A 145 -10.92 9.77 -7.45
CA ALA A 145 -10.35 9.53 -6.13
C ALA A 145 -10.79 10.56 -5.10
N LEU A 146 -10.75 11.86 -5.44
CA LEU A 146 -11.17 12.92 -4.52
C LEU A 146 -12.66 12.80 -4.14
N THR A 147 -13.53 12.49 -5.10
CA THR A 147 -14.96 12.27 -4.82
C THR A 147 -15.17 11.12 -3.84
N LEU A 148 -14.47 9.99 -4.06
CA LEU A 148 -14.55 8.83 -3.18
C LEU A 148 -13.95 9.11 -1.80
N ILE A 149 -12.83 9.85 -1.74
CA ILE A 149 -12.21 10.28 -0.48
C ILE A 149 -13.18 11.16 0.30
N SER A 150 -13.77 12.18 -0.34
CA SER A 150 -14.78 13.02 0.30
C SER A 150 -16.03 12.26 0.73
N LEU A 151 -16.39 11.18 0.04
CA LEU A 151 -17.55 10.35 0.38
C LEU A 151 -17.31 9.46 1.60
N PHE A 152 -16.13 8.84 1.70
CA PHE A 152 -15.84 7.81 2.72
C PHE A 152 -15.04 8.31 3.91
N CYS A 153 -14.42 9.49 3.81
CA CYS A 153 -13.56 10.04 4.86
C CYS A 153 -14.15 11.33 5.42
N GLU A 154 -15.06 11.20 6.40
CA GLU A 154 -15.79 12.33 6.98
C GLU A 154 -14.91 13.33 7.75
N PHE A 155 -13.74 12.89 8.21
CA PHE A 155 -12.85 13.65 9.10
C PHE A 155 -11.49 14.01 8.47
N LEU A 156 -11.36 13.83 7.15
CA LEU A 156 -10.16 14.15 6.36
C LEU A 156 -10.22 15.56 5.76
#